data_AF-A0A7C5MMP6-F1
#
_entry.id   AF-A0A7C5MMP6-F1
#
_cell.length_a   1.000
_cell.length_b   1.000
_cell.length_c   1.000
_cell.angle_alpha   90.00
_cell.angle_beta   90.00
_cell.angle_gamma   90.00
#
_symmetry.space_group_name_H-M   'P 1'
#
loop_
_entity.id
_entity.type
_entity.pdbx_description
1 polymer ?
#
loop_
_entity_poly.entity_id
_entity_poly.type
_entity_poly.pdbx_seq_one_letter_code
_entity_poly.pdbx_strand_id
1 'polypeptide(L)'
;MVEEIHIKGWKGKDEISLFERAEYYRLIEHRKNKETGEIYENEHLIPKENVRVLWKIINSNCAYREEYKYKYLVRKLLEYYKFHEKEGLPLETFMEAFNGGKNRAKYYFPYLYYPLKILEAKGYIAYFGKGGIIKLTNDLIYD
;
A
#
# COMPACT_ATOMS: atom_id res chain seq x y z
N MET A 1 4.46 -3.40 -22.63
CA MET A 1 4.31 -1.93 -22.77
C MET A 1 4.53 -1.31 -21.40
N VAL A 2 5.14 -0.13 -21.31
CA VAL A 2 5.27 0.62 -20.05
C VAL A 2 4.05 1.52 -19.94
N GLU A 3 3.19 1.26 -18.96
CA GLU A 3 2.10 2.18 -18.63
C GLU A 3 2.59 3.12 -17.52
N GLU A 4 2.47 4.43 -17.77
CA GLU A 4 2.79 5.48 -16.82
C GLU A 4 1.49 6.09 -16.31
N ILE A 5 1.32 6.07 -14.98
CA ILE A 5 0.18 6.66 -14.28
C ILE A 5 0.74 7.80 -13.42
N HIS A 6 0.34 9.04 -13.76
CA HIS A 6 0.66 10.20 -12.94
C HIS A 6 -0.37 10.36 -11.82
N ILE A 7 0.07 10.32 -10.57
CA ILE A 7 -0.75 10.51 -9.38
C ILE A 7 -0.44 11.89 -8.79
N LYS A 8 -1.31 12.87 -9.04
CA LYS A 8 -1.19 14.20 -8.43
C LYS A 8 -1.68 14.18 -6.98
N GLY A 9 -0.93 14.79 -6.06
CA GLY A 9 -1.50 15.23 -4.78
C GLY A 9 -1.75 14.16 -3.70
N TRP A 10 -1.19 12.95 -3.80
CA TRP A 10 -1.52 11.88 -2.85
C TRP A 10 -1.11 12.23 -1.41
N LYS A 11 -2.11 12.44 -0.54
CA LYS A 11 -1.97 12.78 0.89
C LYS A 11 -0.95 13.89 1.18
N GLY A 12 -1.00 14.98 0.39
CA GLY A 12 -0.16 16.16 0.59
C GLY A 12 1.26 16.03 0.04
N LYS A 13 1.51 15.06 -0.85
CA LYS A 13 2.73 15.00 -1.68
C LYS A 13 2.45 15.69 -3.02
N ASP A 14 3.45 16.40 -3.53
CA ASP A 14 3.33 17.28 -4.69
C ASP A 14 2.96 16.48 -5.94
N GLU A 15 3.82 15.52 -6.28
CA GLU A 15 3.66 14.65 -7.44
C GLU A 15 4.20 13.25 -7.14
N ILE A 16 3.49 12.23 -7.64
CA ILE A 16 3.92 10.84 -7.59
C ILE A 16 3.79 10.26 -8.98
N SER A 17 4.86 9.64 -9.46
CA SER A 17 4.86 8.90 -10.72
C SER A 17 4.82 7.40 -10.44
N LEU A 18 3.87 6.70 -11.04
CA LEU A 18 3.73 5.25 -10.96
C LEU A 18 4.00 4.65 -12.33
N PHE A 19 5.03 3.80 -12.42
CA PHE A 19 5.35 3.07 -13.64
C PHE A 19 5.10 1.59 -13.43
N GLU A 20 4.37 0.99 -14.35
CA GLU A 20 4.19 -0.46 -14.37
C GLU A 20 5.33 -1.14 -15.16
N ARG A 21 5.88 -2.21 -14.59
CA ARG A 21 6.87 -3.10 -15.21
C ARG A 21 6.37 -4.54 -15.08
N ALA A 22 7.02 -5.49 -15.74
CA ALA A 22 6.60 -6.89 -15.73
C ALA A 22 6.44 -7.45 -14.31
N GLU A 23 7.44 -7.28 -13.44
CA GLU A 23 7.48 -7.90 -12.11
C GLU A 23 7.16 -6.94 -10.96
N TYR A 24 7.20 -5.64 -11.20
CA TYR A 24 7.09 -4.64 -10.14
C TYR A 24 6.44 -3.33 -10.62
N TYR A 25 5.97 -2.56 -9.66
CA TYR A 25 5.61 -1.16 -9.81
C TYR A 25 6.76 -0.29 -9.30
N ARG A 26 7.15 0.72 -10.07
CA ARG A 26 8.11 1.75 -9.65
C ARG A 26 7.34 3.00 -9.27
N LEU A 27 7.44 3.38 -7.99
CA LEU A 27 6.85 4.59 -7.43
C LEU A 27 7.94 5.61 -7.18
N ILE A 28 7.81 6.79 -7.77
CA ILE A 28 8.69 7.93 -7.50
C ILE A 28 7.88 8.96 -6.72
N GLU A 29 8.30 9.27 -5.50
CA GLU A 29 7.70 10.31 -4.67
C GLU A 29 8.56 11.56 -4.69
N HIS A 30 8.06 12.65 -5.26
CA HIS A 30 8.72 13.95 -5.18
C HIS A 30 8.42 14.59 -3.83
N ARG A 31 9.49 14.98 -3.12
CA ARG A 31 9.39 15.66 -1.83
C ARG A 31 10.19 16.94 -1.88
N LYS A 32 9.57 18.03 -1.41
CA LYS A 32 10.24 19.28 -1.19
C LYS A 32 10.77 19.34 0.24
N ASN A 33 12.06 19.56 0.40
CA ASN A 33 12.64 19.92 1.68
C ASN A 33 12.04 21.27 2.10
N LYS A 34 11.41 21.32 3.27
CA LYS A 34 10.70 22.51 3.75
C LYS A 34 11.65 23.65 4.13
N GLU A 35 12.88 23.32 4.48
CA GLU A 35 13.89 24.29 4.93
C GLU A 35 14.73 24.80 3.77
N THR A 36 15.20 23.91 2.89
CA THR A 36 16.07 24.29 1.77
C THR A 36 15.30 24.59 0.48
N GLY A 37 14.05 24.13 0.38
CA GLY A 37 13.25 24.22 -0.84
C GLY A 37 13.66 23.22 -1.93
N GLU A 38 14.69 22.41 -1.71
CA GLU A 38 15.18 21.42 -2.67
C GLU A 38 14.17 20.28 -2.87
N ILE A 39 14.00 19.87 -4.12
CA ILE A 39 13.18 18.70 -4.45
C ILE A 39 14.10 17.49 -4.48
N TYR A 40 13.72 16.45 -3.73
CA TYR A 40 14.36 15.15 -3.77
C TYR A 40 13.33 14.07 -4.10
N GLU A 41 13.81 13.04 -4.79
CA GLU A 41 12.99 11.92 -5.21
C GLU A 41 13.25 10.73 -4.29
N ASN A 42 12.19 10.03 -3.89
CA ASN A 42 12.33 8.70 -3.31
C ASN A 42 11.70 7.67 -4.23
N GLU A 43 12.53 6.74 -4.68
CA GLU A 43 12.10 5.63 -5.49
C GLU A 43 11.77 4.40 -4.63
N HIS A 44 10.64 3.75 -4.93
CA HIS A 44 10.23 2.50 -4.30
C HIS A 44 9.87 1.48 -5.38
N LEU A 45 10.48 0.31 -5.31
CA LEU A 45 10.17 -0.84 -6.17
C LEU A 45 9.28 -1.81 -5.41
N ILE A 46 8.05 -1.99 -5.87
CA ILE A 46 7.03 -2.81 -5.20
C ILE A 46 6.70 -4.00 -6.08
N PRO A 47 7.00 -5.23 -5.66
CA PRO A 47 6.62 -6.43 -6.42
C PRO A 47 5.12 -6.45 -6.74
N LYS A 48 4.75 -6.81 -7.97
CA LYS A 48 3.33 -6.95 -8.37
C LYS A 48 2.59 -7.89 -7.44
N GLU A 49 3.26 -8.95 -6.99
CA GLU A 49 2.70 -9.93 -6.07
C GLU A 49 2.17 -9.28 -4.77
N ASN A 50 2.85 -8.28 -4.21
CA ASN A 50 2.39 -7.62 -2.99
C ASN A 50 1.06 -6.88 -3.23
N VAL A 51 0.91 -6.25 -4.40
CA VAL A 51 -0.32 -5.56 -4.80
C VAL A 51 -1.44 -6.56 -5.06
N ARG A 52 -1.13 -7.65 -5.78
CA ARG A 52 -2.07 -8.74 -6.09
C ARG A 52 -2.58 -9.41 -4.83
N VAL A 53 -1.71 -9.75 -3.88
CA VAL A 53 -2.07 -10.37 -2.61
C VAL A 53 -2.92 -9.42 -1.76
N LEU A 54 -2.53 -8.15 -1.65
CA LEU A 54 -3.34 -7.19 -0.90
C LEU A 54 -4.73 -7.03 -1.53
N TRP A 55 -4.82 -6.97 -2.86
CA TRP A 55 -6.11 -6.93 -3.54
C TRP A 55 -6.94 -8.17 -3.27
N LYS A 56 -6.35 -9.36 -3.34
CA LYS A 56 -7.04 -10.62 -2.99
C LYS A 56 -7.60 -10.57 -1.57
N ILE A 57 -6.83 -10.05 -0.61
CA ILE A 57 -7.29 -9.87 0.78
C ILE A 57 -8.49 -8.93 0.82
N ILE A 58 -8.40 -7.75 0.21
CA ILE A 58 -9.50 -6.78 0.16
C ILE A 58 -10.74 -7.39 -0.51
N ASN A 59 -10.56 -8.04 -1.66
CA ASN A 59 -11.66 -8.60 -2.45
C ASN A 59 -12.41 -9.70 -1.68
N SER A 60 -11.69 -10.47 -0.86
CA SER A 60 -12.26 -11.58 -0.06
C SER A 60 -12.85 -11.14 1.28
N ASN A 61 -12.47 -9.97 1.80
CA ASN A 61 -12.78 -9.57 3.19
C ASN A 61 -13.50 -8.23 3.31
N CYS A 62 -13.63 -7.46 2.23
CA CYS A 62 -14.28 -6.16 2.23
C CYS A 62 -15.44 -6.16 1.23
N ALA A 63 -16.63 -5.80 1.70
CA ALA A 63 -17.78 -5.60 0.84
C ALA A 63 -17.62 -4.36 -0.05
N TYR A 64 -18.31 -4.37 -1.19
CA TYR A 64 -18.31 -3.28 -2.15
C TYR A 64 -18.92 -2.02 -1.54
N ARG A 65 -18.25 -0.87 -1.71
CA ARG A 65 -18.69 0.46 -1.21
C ARG A 65 -18.89 0.59 0.31
N GLU A 66 -18.39 -0.37 1.08
CA GLU A 66 -18.34 -0.26 2.54
C GLU A 66 -16.97 0.21 3.03
N GLU A 67 -16.96 0.94 4.15
CA GLU A 67 -15.73 1.44 4.76
C GLU A 67 -15.14 0.41 5.74
N TYR A 68 -13.86 0.10 5.55
CA TYR A 68 -13.05 -0.71 6.45
C TYR A 68 -11.86 0.09 6.97
N LYS A 69 -11.42 -0.17 8.21
CA LYS A 69 -10.24 0.47 8.79
C LYS A 69 -8.96 -0.31 8.47
N TYR A 70 -7.84 0.39 8.35
CA TYR A 70 -6.56 -0.25 8.04
C TYR A 70 -6.17 -1.33 9.05
N LYS A 71 -6.50 -1.18 10.34
CA LYS A 71 -6.23 -2.21 11.37
C LYS A 71 -6.90 -3.55 11.02
N TYR A 72 -8.09 -3.53 10.42
CA TYR A 72 -8.76 -4.74 9.94
C TYR A 72 -7.96 -5.40 8.82
N LEU A 73 -7.52 -4.62 7.81
CA LEU A 73 -6.68 -5.15 6.74
C LEU A 73 -5.32 -5.65 7.23
N VAL A 74 -4.70 -4.96 8.21
CA VAL A 74 -3.45 -5.41 8.84
C VAL A 74 -3.63 -6.80 9.44
N ARG A 75 -4.72 -7.03 10.17
CA ARG A 75 -5.02 -8.36 10.73
C ARG A 75 -5.08 -9.42 9.64
N LYS A 76 -5.87 -9.18 8.58
CA LYS A 76 -6.02 -10.12 7.46
C LYS A 76 -4.72 -10.38 6.72
N LEU A 77 -3.89 -9.36 6.56
CA LEU A 77 -2.57 -9.47 5.95
C LEU A 77 -1.60 -10.30 6.80
N LEU A 78 -1.62 -10.12 8.11
CA LEU A 78 -0.79 -10.89 9.03
C LEU A 78 -1.25 -12.34 9.18
N GLU A 79 -2.56 -12.59 9.15
CA GLU A 79 -3.14 -13.95 9.06
C GLU A 79 -2.68 -14.65 7.78
N TYR A 80 -2.61 -13.92 6.65
CA TYR A 80 -2.17 -14.47 5.37
C TYR A 80 -0.67 -14.80 5.34
N TYR A 81 0.19 -13.83 5.68
CA TYR A 81 1.64 -13.98 5.55
C TYR A 81 2.33 -14.62 6.76
N LYS A 82 1.65 -14.66 7.92
CA LYS A 82 2.18 -15.17 9.19
C LYS A 82 3.51 -14.51 9.59
N PHE A 83 3.66 -13.20 9.34
CA PHE A 83 4.89 -12.48 9.70
C PHE A 83 5.16 -12.52 11.21
N HIS A 84 4.10 -12.53 12.02
CA HIS A 84 4.22 -12.63 13.47
C HIS A 84 4.89 -13.95 13.89
N GLU A 85 4.59 -15.08 13.23
CA GLU A 85 5.23 -16.38 13.51
C GLU A 85 6.72 -16.32 13.17
N LYS A 86 7.09 -15.70 12.04
CA LYS A 86 8.49 -15.53 11.61
C LYS A 86 9.30 -14.68 12.58
N GLU A 87 8.66 -13.72 13.22
CA GLU A 87 9.28 -12.83 14.21
C GLU A 87 9.16 -13.40 15.64
N GLY A 88 8.54 -14.58 15.81
CA GLY A 88 8.38 -15.24 17.12
C GLY A 88 7.44 -14.49 18.07
N LEU A 89 6.46 -13.74 17.54
CA LEU A 89 5.56 -12.89 18.31
C LEU A 89 4.09 -13.34 18.18
N PRO A 90 3.28 -13.16 19.23
CA PRO A 90 1.83 -13.29 19.12
C PRO A 90 1.26 -12.30 18.09
N LEU A 91 0.19 -12.70 17.39
CA LEU A 91 -0.44 -11.88 16.36
C LEU A 91 -0.79 -10.47 16.86
N GLU A 92 -1.46 -10.37 18.01
CA GLU A 92 -1.89 -9.08 18.58
C GLU A 92 -0.70 -8.18 18.94
N THR A 93 0.37 -8.74 19.49
CA THR A 93 1.62 -8.00 19.77
C THR A 93 2.25 -7.48 18.47
N PHE A 94 2.28 -8.31 17.44
CA PHE A 94 2.84 -7.93 16.15
C PHE A 94 1.99 -6.90 15.41
N MET A 95 0.66 -6.98 15.53
CA MET A 95 -0.28 -6.02 14.96
C MET A 95 -0.02 -4.59 15.47
N GLU A 96 0.16 -4.41 16.78
CA GLU A 96 0.44 -3.08 17.34
C GLU A 96 1.82 -2.55 16.93
N ALA A 97 2.80 -3.45 16.76
CA ALA A 97 4.15 -3.08 16.29
C ALA A 97 4.27 -2.96 14.76
N PHE A 98 3.25 -3.31 13.97
CA PHE A 98 3.34 -3.48 12.52
C PHE A 98 3.76 -2.19 11.80
N ASN A 99 3.16 -1.06 12.18
CA ASN A 99 3.48 0.27 11.64
C ASN A 99 4.51 1.01 12.52
N GLY A 100 5.33 0.29 13.29
CA GLY A 100 6.30 0.85 14.22
C GLY A 100 7.74 0.41 13.91
N GLY A 101 8.71 1.31 14.19
CA GLY A 101 10.14 1.01 14.15
C GLY A 101 10.60 0.28 12.89
N LYS A 102 11.40 -0.79 13.08
CA LYS A 102 11.92 -1.63 12.00
C LYS A 102 10.85 -2.34 11.17
N ASN A 103 9.72 -2.70 11.79
CA ASN A 103 8.63 -3.42 11.12
C ASN A 103 7.94 -2.54 10.08
N ARG A 104 7.97 -1.22 10.29
CA ARG A 104 7.40 -0.26 9.36
C ARG A 104 8.09 -0.31 7.98
N ALA A 105 9.42 -0.31 7.98
CA ALA A 105 10.23 -0.43 6.76
C ALA A 105 10.16 -1.83 6.16
N LYS A 106 10.21 -2.87 7.01
CA LYS A 106 10.26 -4.27 6.57
C LYS A 106 8.93 -4.79 6.04
N TYR A 107 7.81 -4.42 6.65
CA TYR A 107 6.50 -5.03 6.40
C TYR A 107 5.41 -4.01 6.03
N TYR A 108 5.24 -2.94 6.81
CA TYR A 108 4.15 -2.00 6.57
C TYR A 108 4.25 -1.31 5.20
N PHE A 109 5.41 -0.74 4.87
CA PHE A 109 5.57 -0.03 3.61
C PHE A 109 5.44 -0.95 2.39
N PRO A 110 6.17 -2.08 2.31
CA PRO A 110 6.20 -2.89 1.09
C PRO A 110 4.93 -3.72 0.86
N TYR A 111 4.22 -4.12 1.91
CA TYR A 111 3.09 -5.07 1.82
C TYR A 111 1.73 -4.40 2.04
N LEU A 112 1.68 -3.22 2.65
CA LEU A 112 0.41 -2.53 2.89
C LEU A 112 0.38 -1.13 2.26
N TYR A 113 1.24 -0.21 2.69
CA TYR A 113 1.10 1.21 2.33
C TYR A 113 1.28 1.48 0.83
N TYR A 114 2.37 1.01 0.22
CA TYR A 114 2.57 1.23 -1.21
C TYR A 114 1.61 0.41 -2.07
N PRO A 115 1.31 -0.86 -1.75
CA PRO A 115 0.22 -1.56 -2.40
C PRO A 115 -1.14 -0.84 -2.34
N LEU A 116 -1.56 -0.31 -1.18
CA LEU A 116 -2.78 0.51 -1.09
C LEU A 116 -2.74 1.73 -2.01
N LYS A 117 -1.60 2.43 -2.05
CA LYS A 117 -1.40 3.58 -2.94
C LYS A 117 -1.54 3.19 -4.41
N ILE A 118 -0.97 2.06 -4.82
CA ILE A 118 -1.06 1.56 -6.21
C ILE A 118 -2.51 1.19 -6.54
N LEU A 119 -3.19 0.48 -5.64
CA LEU A 119 -4.60 0.11 -5.84
C LEU A 119 -5.52 1.35 -5.93
N GLU A 120 -5.25 2.37 -5.13
CA GLU A 120 -5.99 3.63 -5.20
C GLU A 120 -5.72 4.36 -6.51
N ALA A 121 -4.46 4.43 -6.96
CA ALA A 121 -4.07 5.03 -8.23
C ALA A 121 -4.73 4.34 -9.43
N LYS A 122 -4.90 3.02 -9.37
CA LYS A 122 -5.60 2.23 -10.39
C LYS A 122 -7.13 2.32 -10.28
N GLY A 123 -7.68 3.00 -9.28
CA GLY A 123 -9.12 3.19 -9.08
C GLY A 123 -9.83 2.00 -8.41
N TYR A 124 -9.10 1.06 -7.81
CA TYR A 124 -9.67 -0.16 -7.23
C TYR A 124 -10.24 0.08 -5.84
N ILE A 125 -9.64 1.04 -5.12
CA ILE A 125 -10.04 1.46 -3.78
C ILE A 125 -10.00 2.98 -3.63
N ALA A 126 -10.67 3.50 -2.62
CA ALA A 126 -10.41 4.83 -2.05
C ALA A 126 -9.70 4.66 -0.70
N TYR A 127 -8.63 5.42 -0.43
CA TYR A 127 -7.85 5.33 0.79
C TYR A 127 -7.65 6.69 1.49
N PHE A 128 -8.45 6.96 2.52
CA PHE A 128 -8.61 8.31 3.08
C PHE A 128 -8.46 8.37 4.62
N GLY A 129 -8.45 9.60 5.14
CA GLY A 129 -8.44 9.89 6.58
C GLY A 129 -7.33 9.17 7.37
N LYS A 130 -7.66 8.73 8.60
CA LYS A 130 -6.79 7.93 9.48
C LYS A 130 -6.77 6.44 9.10
N GLY A 131 -6.76 6.16 7.79
CA GLY A 131 -6.68 4.81 7.24
C GLY A 131 -8.02 4.13 6.98
N GLY A 132 -9.02 4.88 6.51
CA GLY A 132 -10.25 4.30 5.94
C GLY A 132 -9.99 3.80 4.52
N ILE A 133 -10.56 2.65 4.18
CA ILE A 133 -10.49 2.01 2.86
C ILE A 133 -11.91 1.71 2.40
N ILE A 134 -12.25 2.07 1.16
CA ILE A 134 -13.47 1.64 0.49
C ILE A 134 -13.09 0.89 -0.79
N LYS A 135 -13.68 -0.28 -1.01
CA LYS A 135 -13.55 -1.05 -2.25
C LYS A 135 -14.44 -0.44 -3.35
N LEU A 136 -13.85 -0.10 -4.49
CA LEU A 136 -14.52 0.62 -5.59
C LEU A 136 -14.83 -0.24 -6.83
N THR A 137 -14.23 -1.42 -6.94
CA THR A 137 -14.50 -2.40 -8.00
C THR A 137 -14.50 -3.84 -7.46
N ASN A 138 -15.10 -4.78 -8.19
CA ASN A 138 -14.98 -6.23 -7.97
C ASN A 138 -14.03 -6.90 -9.00
N ASP A 139 -13.44 -6.12 -9.89
CA ASP A 139 -12.58 -6.64 -10.96
C ASP A 139 -11.37 -7.38 -10.38
N LEU A 140 -10.98 -8.44 -11.07
CA LEU A 140 -9.71 -9.10 -10.79
C LEU A 140 -8.58 -8.25 -11.38
N ILE A 141 -7.45 -8.16 -10.67
CA ILE A 141 -6.20 -7.66 -11.27
C ILE A 141 -5.74 -8.76 -12.22
N TYR A 142 -5.81 -8.47 -13.52
CA TYR A 142 -5.18 -9.30 -14.55
C TYR A 142 -3.77 -8.76 -14.79
N ASP A 143 -2.78 -9.67 -14.81
CA ASP A 143 -1.36 -9.37 -15.04
C ASP A 143 -1.06 -9.10 -16.52
#